data_AF-A0A2M9WN06-F1
#
_entry.id   AF-A0A2M9WN06-F1
#
_cell.length_a   1.000
_cell.length_b   1.000
_cell.length_c   1.000
_cell.angle_alpha   90.00
_cell.angle_beta   90.00
_cell.angle_gamma   90.00
#
_symmetry.space_group_name_H-M   'P 1'
#
loop_
_entity.id
_entity.type
_entity.pdbx_description
1 polymer ?
#
loop_
_entity_poly.entity_id
_entity_poly.type
_entity_poly.pdbx_seq_one_letter_code
_entity_poly.pdbx_strand_id
1 'polypeptide(L)' 'MTLYGYEVNTCNYKCFKTEQIKNFRSMLKSNIKNFESVIEPTIEEMIDEDKAEELLPLIEREIKVRSKDGRN' A
#
# COMPACT_ATOMS: atom_id res chain seq x y z
N MET A 1 -8.08 -2.40 -1.58
CA MET A 1 -8.40 -1.06 -1.05
C MET A 1 -8.21 -0.03 -2.15
N THR A 2 -8.78 1.17 -2.03
CA THR A 2 -8.63 2.21 -3.04
C THR A 2 -7.50 3.16 -2.68
N LEU A 3 -6.44 3.22 -3.50
CA LEU A 3 -5.30 4.14 -3.33
C LEU A 3 -5.22 5.06 -4.55
N TYR A 4 -5.30 6.38 -4.34
CA TYR A 4 -5.32 7.38 -5.43
C TYR A 4 -6.34 7.08 -6.55
N GLY A 5 -7.52 6.56 -6.20
CA GLY A 5 -8.57 6.21 -7.16
C GLY A 5 -8.35 4.88 -7.90
N TYR A 6 -7.32 4.12 -7.55
CA TYR A 6 -7.08 2.78 -8.08
C TYR A 6 -7.43 1.72 -7.05
N GLU A 7 -8.10 0.65 -7.50
CA GLU A 7 -8.23 -0.55 -6.69
C GLU A 7 -6.87 -1.27 -6.64
N VAL A 8 -6.25 -1.30 -5.47
CA VAL A 8 -4.94 -1.95 -5.25
C VAL A 8 -5.09 -3.07 -4.22
N ASN A 9 -4.52 -4.23 -4.53
CA ASN A 9 -4.49 -5.41 -3.67
C ASN A 9 -3.24 -6.26 -3.95
N THR A 10 -3.06 -7.31 -3.15
CA THR A 10 -1.90 -8.23 -3.22
C THR A 10 -1.79 -8.99 -4.55
N CYS A 11 -2.84 -9.01 -5.38
CA CYS A 11 -2.85 -9.67 -6.69
C CYS A 11 -2.47 -8.73 -7.83
N ASN A 12 -2.85 -7.44 -7.78
CA ASN A 12 -2.73 -6.53 -8.91
C ASN A 12 -1.65 -5.44 -8.76
N TYR A 13 -1.05 -5.28 -7.58
CA TYR A 13 -0.10 -4.19 -7.30
C TYR A 13 1.11 -4.13 -8.25
N LYS A 14 1.52 -5.27 -8.82
CA LYS A 14 2.64 -5.35 -9.78
C LYS A 14 2.30 -4.77 -11.16
N CYS A 15 1.02 -4.65 -11.50
CA CYS A 15 0.59 -4.15 -12.81
C CYS A 15 0.74 -2.64 -12.95
N PHE A 16 0.95 -1.92 -11.84
CA PHE A 16 1.10 -0.46 -11.85
C PHE A 16 2.53 -0.04 -12.18
N LYS A 17 2.69 1.20 -12.65
CA LYS A 17 4.01 1.80 -12.92
C LYS A 17 4.79 2.02 -11.63
N THR A 18 6.12 2.07 -11.72
CA THR A 18 7.00 2.25 -10.55
C THR A 18 6.66 3.50 -9.75
N GLU A 19 6.36 4.63 -10.42
CA GLU A 19 5.93 5.87 -9.76
C GLU A 19 4.58 5.73 -9.04
N GLN A 20 3.63 4.99 -9.60
CA GLN A 20 2.35 4.72 -8.94
C GLN A 20 2.56 3.87 -7.68
N ILE A 21 3.40 2.84 -7.75
CA ILE A 21 3.72 1.98 -6.60
C ILE A 21 4.43 2.77 -5.50
N LYS A 22 5.33 3.71 -5.84
CA LYS A 22 5.93 4.62 -4.86
C LYS A 22 4.89 5.52 -4.19
N ASN A 23 3.91 6.02 -4.93
CA ASN A 23 2.80 6.81 -4.36
C ASN A 23 1.96 5.94 -3.41
N PHE A 24 1.58 4.73 -3.81
CA PHE A 24 0.84 3.79 -2.97
C PHE A 24 1.56 3.51 -1.65
N ARG A 25 2.89 3.32 -1.68
CA ARG A 25 3.69 3.16 -0.45
C ARG A 25 3.50 4.32 0.53
N SER A 26 3.55 5.56 0.05
CA SER A 26 3.40 6.75 0.89
C SER A 26 2.01 6.81 1.53
N MET A 27 0.96 6.52 0.76
CA MET A 27 -0.42 6.51 1.26
C MET A 27 -0.64 5.37 2.27
N LEU A 28 -0.13 4.17 2.01
CA LEU A 28 -0.20 3.04 2.94
C LEU A 28 0.45 3.35 4.29
N LYS A 29 1.64 3.96 4.29
CA LYS A 29 2.30 4.39 5.53
C LYS A 29 1.51 5.46 6.29
N SER A 30 0.88 6.38 5.56
CA SER A 30 0.01 7.39 6.18
C SER A 30 -1.24 6.76 6.79
N ASN A 31 -1.84 5.79 6.12
CA ASN A 31 -3.03 5.11 6.60
C ASN A 31 -2.75 4.33 7.88
N ILE A 32 -1.69 3.50 7.90
CA ILE A 32 -1.29 2.73 9.09
C ILE A 32 -1.01 3.68 10.27
N LYS A 33 -0.27 4.78 10.04
CA LYS A 33 0.01 5.76 11.09
C LYS A 33 -1.26 6.45 11.61
N ASN A 34 -2.24 6.68 10.74
CA ASN A 34 -3.52 7.25 11.16
C ASN A 34 -4.31 6.25 12.02
N PHE A 35 -4.27 4.94 11.70
CA PHE A 35 -4.95 3.90 12.48
C PHE A 35 -4.37 3.76 13.90
N GLU A 36 -3.05 3.83 14.07
CA GLU A 36 -2.41 3.83 15.41
C GLU A 36 -2.92 4.97 16.33
N SER A 37 -3.53 6.02 15.76
CA SER A 37 -4.08 7.15 16.50
C SER A 37 -5.58 7.05 16.82
N VAL A 38 -6.29 6.04 16.28
CA VAL A 38 -7.73 5.86 16.48
C VAL A 38 -7.99 5.09 17.78
N ILE A 39 -8.75 5.69 18.70
CA ILE A 39 -9.02 5.12 20.03
C ILE A 39 -10.06 3.98 19.97
N GLU A 40 -11.02 4.07 19.05
CA GLU A 40 -12.06 3.05 18.82
C GLU A 40 -12.29 2.90 17.30
N PRO A 41 -11.48 2.09 16.61
CA PRO A 41 -11.63 1.88 15.17
C PRO A 41 -12.91 1.10 14.87
N THR A 42 -13.56 1.46 13.76
CA THR A 42 -14.66 0.70 13.19
C THR A 42 -14.16 -0.62 12.58
N ILE A 43 -15.05 -1.59 12.38
CA ILE A 43 -14.70 -2.87 11.72
C ILE A 43 -14.12 -2.63 10.32
N GLU A 44 -14.64 -1.65 9.58
CA GLU A 44 -14.15 -1.31 8.24
C GLU A 44 -12.72 -0.77 8.28
N GLU A 45 -12.42 0.09 9.26
CA GLU A 45 -11.08 0.63 9.51
C GLU A 45 -10.08 -0.47 9.87
N MET A 46 -10.45 -1.42 10.72
CA MET A 46 -9.61 -2.58 11.06
C MET A 46 -9.33 -3.46 9.83
N ILE A 47 -10.35 -3.70 8.98
CA ILE A 47 -10.18 -4.48 7.74
C ILE A 47 -9.25 -3.76 6.76
N ASP A 48 -9.34 -2.43 6.67
CA ASP A 48 -8.48 -1.64 5.80
C ASP A 48 -7.05 -1.50 6.34
N GLU A 49 -6.87 -1.51 7.66
CA GLU A 49 -5.58 -1.65 8.33
C GLU A 49 -4.93 -2.99 7.98
N ASP A 50 -5.61 -4.11 8.20
CA ASP A 50 -5.10 -5.46 7.87
C ASP A 50 -4.63 -5.54 6.41
N LYS A 51 -5.45 -5.03 5.48
CA LYS A 51 -5.10 -4.97 4.05
C LYS A 51 -3.89 -4.09 3.79
N ALA A 52 -3.76 -2.97 4.50
CA ALA A 52 -2.63 -2.05 4.35
C ALA A 52 -1.33 -2.66 4.89
N GLU A 53 -1.39 -3.32 6.04
CA GLU A 53 -0.27 -4.04 6.66
C GLU A 53 0.22 -5.20 5.78
N GLU A 54 -0.69 -5.94 5.14
CA GLU A 54 -0.32 -7.00 4.18
C GLU A 54 0.31 -6.43 2.90
N LEU A 55 -0.25 -5.35 2.36
CA LEU A 55 0.14 -4.81 1.05
C LEU A 55 1.45 -4.02 1.10
N LEU A 56 1.72 -3.29 2.18
CA LEU A 56 2.92 -2.46 2.34
C LEU A 56 4.24 -3.21 2.11
N PRO A 57 4.53 -4.36 2.77
CA PRO A 57 5.80 -5.07 2.58
C PRO A 57 5.95 -5.60 1.14
N LEU A 58 4.84 -5.98 0.49
CA LEU A 58 4.85 -6.43 -0.90
C LEU A 58 5.23 -5.28 -1.85
N ILE A 59 4.67 -4.10 -1.63
CA ILE A 59 4.98 -2.88 -2.37
C ILE A 59 6.44 -2.45 -2.15
N GLU A 60 6.93 -2.46 -0.91
CA GLU A 60 8.32 -2.10 -0.62
C GLU A 60 9.32 -3.08 -1.27
N ARG A 61 9.01 -4.38 -1.25
CA ARG A 61 9.81 -5.39 -1.94
C ARG A 61 9.84 -5.16 -3.44
N GLU A 62 8.70 -4.86 -4.05
CA GLU A 62 8.59 -4.63 -5.49
C GLU A 62 9.38 -3.40 -5.94
N ILE A 63 9.28 -2.28 -5.20
CA ILE A 63 10.10 -1.09 -5.47
C ILE A 63 11.59 -1.44 -5.45
N LYS A 64 12.03 -2.21 -4.44
CA LYS A 64 13.42 -2.65 -4.31
C LYS A 64 13.85 -3.52 -5.49
N VAL A 65 13.00 -4.43 -5.97
CA VAL A 65 13.29 -5.25 -7.17
C VAL A 65 13.42 -4.37 -8.41
N ARG A 66 12.47 -3.46 -8.66
CA ARG A 66 12.49 -2.57 -9.83
C ARG A 66 13.70 -1.64 -9.87
N SER A 67 14.11 -1.14 -8.69
CA SER A 67 15.31 -0.30 -8.58
C SER A 67 16.60 -1.04 -8.95
N LYS A 68 16.63 -2.37 -8.82
CA LYS A 68 17.79 -3.21 -9.20
C LYS A 68 17.74 -3.63 -10.67
N ASP A 69 16.55 -3.87 -11.19
CA ASP A 69 16.35 -4.36 -12.56
C ASP A 69 16.38 -3.24 -13.62
N GLY A 70 16.40 -1.97 -13.22
CA GLY A 70 16.35 -0.83 -14.15
C GLY A 70 15.03 -0.68 -14.91
N ARG A 71 14.00 -1.44 -14.51
CA ARG A 71 12.64 -1.35 -15.06
C ARG A 71 11.95 -0.11 -14.48
N ASN A 72 12.02 0.99 -15.23
CA ASN A 72 11.25 2.20 -14.96
C ASN A 72 9.78 2.00 -15.33
#